data_AF-A0A3D5Z3H8-F1
#
_entry.id   AF-A0A3D5Z3H8-F1
#
_cell.length_a   1.000
_cell.length_b   1.000
_cell.length_c   1.000
_cell.angle_alpha   90.00
_cell.angle_beta   90.00
_cell.angle_gamma   90.00
#
_symmetry.space_group_name_H-M   'P 1'
#
loop_
_entity.id
_entity.type
_entity.pdbx_description
1 polymer ?
#
loop_
_entity_poly.entity_id
_entity_poly.type
_entity_poly.pdbx_seq_one_letter_code
_entity_poly.pdbx_strand_id
1 'polypeptide(L)'
;MILPFGYKAESKRNMRKLIILIAVLAFVFPKAFGQIGGENTYEFLNLTNSARMAALGGNQIAINDSTDLNVSYNNPSLLRPDMKNMLIVNYVDYFAGVNYGYAAYSFSTPLPGNFAIGMHYINYGKFIEALENGEKTGANFTAAEYALNLIWSHQYKRLMYGINLKPILSSYETYQSVGIAADLGVSLFSKNKHTVTSLVARNIGTQITTYYDGAERESIPFDLQLGISQKLQHAPIRLAATMQHLQKWDLSQPKEVKTGTSVVITEDSFGNKLMRHLALGVELLPSPNFTIRAGYNHQIRQELRLEEKMSTVGFSWGFGFRISRFHINYGSARYHLAGSSSLISIALNLNEDFKRNVVREEEVVE
;
A
#
# COMPACT_ATOMS: atom_id res chain seq x y z
N MET A 1 -7.26 -52.86 -17.36
CA MET A 1 -6.37 -51.74 -17.01
C MET A 1 -6.42 -50.69 -18.12
N ILE A 2 -7.38 -49.76 -18.08
CA ILE A 2 -7.44 -48.62 -19.01
C ILE A 2 -7.94 -47.42 -18.20
N LEU A 3 -7.04 -46.47 -17.92
CA LEU A 3 -7.37 -45.18 -17.31
C LEU A 3 -7.64 -44.14 -18.40
N PRO A 4 -8.58 -43.19 -18.21
CA PRO A 4 -9.07 -42.36 -19.29
C PRO A 4 -8.20 -41.12 -19.52
N PHE A 5 -7.87 -40.87 -20.78
CA PHE A 5 -7.13 -39.70 -21.28
C PHE A 5 -7.97 -38.40 -21.37
N GLY A 6 -9.24 -38.42 -20.95
CA GLY A 6 -10.21 -37.34 -21.19
C GLY A 6 -10.07 -36.08 -20.32
N TYR A 7 -9.54 -36.19 -19.09
CA TYR A 7 -9.62 -35.10 -18.11
C TYR A 7 -8.68 -33.92 -18.40
N LYS A 8 -7.58 -34.16 -19.12
CA LYS A 8 -6.52 -33.16 -19.35
C LYS A 8 -6.84 -32.19 -20.50
N ALA A 9 -7.66 -32.61 -21.46
CA ALA A 9 -8.06 -31.80 -22.61
C ALA A 9 -9.16 -30.79 -22.24
N GLU A 10 -10.08 -31.17 -21.37
CA GLU A 10 -11.21 -30.34 -20.95
C GLU A 10 -10.77 -29.18 -20.04
N SER A 11 -9.83 -29.44 -19.13
CA SER A 11 -9.20 -28.40 -18.28
C SER A 11 -8.50 -27.31 -19.10
N LYS A 12 -7.76 -27.67 -20.16
CA LYS A 12 -7.11 -26.69 -21.05
C LYS A 12 -8.11 -25.85 -21.83
N ARG A 13 -9.24 -26.43 -22.24
CA ARG A 13 -10.31 -25.72 -22.96
C ARG A 13 -11.01 -24.70 -22.05
N ASN A 14 -11.24 -25.04 -20.79
CA ASN A 14 -11.87 -24.15 -19.81
C ASN A 14 -10.92 -23.01 -19.39
N MET A 15 -9.62 -23.27 -19.28
CA MET A 15 -8.61 -22.26 -18.99
C MET A 15 -8.46 -21.24 -20.13
N ARG A 16 -8.55 -21.68 -21.39
CA ARG A 16 -8.58 -20.77 -22.56
C ARG A 16 -9.82 -19.89 -22.59
N LYS A 17 -11.00 -20.46 -22.28
CA LYS A 17 -12.24 -19.68 -22.17
C LYS A 17 -12.19 -18.66 -21.04
N LEU A 18 -11.58 -19.00 -19.90
CA LEU A 18 -11.39 -18.08 -18.78
C LEU A 18 -10.42 -16.95 -19.13
N ILE A 19 -9.32 -17.24 -19.84
CA ILE A 19 -8.37 -16.23 -20.32
C ILE A 19 -9.04 -15.29 -21.34
N ILE A 20 -9.84 -15.84 -22.26
CA ILE A 20 -10.60 -15.04 -23.24
C ILE A 20 -11.66 -14.19 -22.53
N LEU A 21 -12.35 -14.73 -21.52
CA LEU A 21 -13.35 -13.99 -20.75
C LEU A 21 -12.71 -12.85 -19.94
N ILE A 22 -11.54 -13.08 -19.33
CA ILE A 22 -10.75 -12.04 -18.63
C ILE A 22 -10.27 -10.98 -19.63
N ALA A 23 -9.80 -11.39 -20.81
CA ALA A 23 -9.36 -10.47 -21.85
C ALA A 23 -10.51 -9.63 -22.43
N VAL A 24 -11.71 -10.21 -22.56
CA VAL A 24 -12.93 -9.50 -23.00
C VAL A 24 -13.45 -8.57 -21.92
N LEU A 25 -13.45 -8.97 -20.64
CA LEU A 25 -13.79 -8.09 -19.51
C LEU A 25 -12.81 -6.92 -19.36
N ALA A 26 -11.54 -7.11 -19.71
CA ALA A 26 -10.54 -6.05 -19.75
C ALA A 26 -10.75 -5.04 -20.90
N PHE A 27 -11.52 -5.40 -21.94
CA PHE A 27 -11.74 -4.56 -23.13
C PHE A 27 -13.03 -3.72 -23.08
N VAL A 28 -13.91 -3.94 -22.09
CA VAL A 28 -15.25 -3.32 -22.03
C VAL A 28 -15.29 -2.03 -21.18
N PHE A 29 -14.17 -1.54 -20.65
CA PHE A 29 -14.14 -0.28 -19.90
C PHE A 29 -13.23 0.78 -20.53
N PRO A 30 -13.77 1.68 -21.36
CA PRO A 30 -13.24 3.03 -21.48
C PRO A 30 -14.24 3.99 -20.83
N LYS A 31 -13.97 4.39 -19.59
CA LYS A 31 -14.38 5.72 -19.13
C LYS A 31 -13.11 6.52 -18.89
N ALA A 32 -12.76 7.32 -19.90
CA ALA A 32 -11.78 8.37 -19.78
C ALA A 32 -12.40 9.51 -18.95
N PHE A 33 -11.94 9.67 -17.71
CA PHE A 33 -12.12 10.91 -16.97
C PHE A 33 -10.80 11.68 -17.06
N GLY A 34 -10.89 12.85 -17.71
CA GLY A 34 -9.81 13.80 -17.85
C GLY A 34 -9.90 14.85 -16.76
N GLN A 35 -9.13 14.63 -15.70
CA GLN A 35 -8.50 15.57 -14.78
C GLN A 35 -7.65 14.70 -13.82
N ILE A 36 -6.62 15.27 -13.20
CA ILE A 36 -5.49 14.48 -12.67
C ILE A 36 -5.15 14.99 -11.28
N GLY A 37 -5.93 14.61 -10.26
CA GLY A 37 -5.55 14.80 -8.85
C GLY A 37 -6.65 15.43 -8.01
N GLY A 38 -6.90 14.84 -6.84
CA GLY A 38 -7.90 15.33 -5.88
C GLY A 38 -9.36 15.05 -6.24
N GLU A 39 -9.64 14.25 -7.28
CA GLU A 39 -11.00 13.98 -7.75
C GLU A 39 -11.65 12.75 -7.12
N ASN A 40 -10.93 12.01 -6.29
CA ASN A 40 -11.49 10.83 -5.64
C ASN A 40 -11.91 11.16 -4.22
N THR A 41 -13.04 10.59 -3.82
CA THR A 41 -13.37 10.43 -2.41
C THR A 41 -12.45 9.38 -1.78
N TYR A 42 -12.24 9.46 -0.46
CA TYR A 42 -11.48 8.47 0.31
C TYR A 42 -10.01 8.33 -0.12
N GLU A 43 -9.38 9.44 -0.54
CA GLU A 43 -7.97 9.45 -0.98
C GLU A 43 -7.01 8.97 0.12
N PHE A 44 -7.41 9.03 1.40
CA PHE A 44 -6.63 8.48 2.50
C PHE A 44 -6.26 6.99 2.33
N LEU A 45 -7.03 6.22 1.54
CA LEU A 45 -6.72 4.82 1.22
C LEU A 45 -5.39 4.62 0.48
N ASN A 46 -4.89 5.66 -0.19
CA ASN A 46 -3.60 5.63 -0.90
C ASN A 46 -2.41 5.98 -0.01
N LEU A 47 -2.66 6.59 1.16
CA LEU A 47 -1.60 7.02 2.06
C LEU A 47 -0.77 5.83 2.54
N THR A 48 0.54 6.01 2.53
CA THR A 48 1.46 4.99 3.03
C THR A 48 1.42 5.01 4.55
N ASN A 49 0.95 3.91 5.15
CA ASN A 49 0.74 3.82 6.59
C ASN A 49 1.81 3.02 7.34
N SER A 50 2.76 2.39 6.64
CA SER A 50 3.86 1.64 7.26
C SER A 50 5.18 2.38 7.07
N ALA A 51 5.94 2.50 8.16
CA ALA A 51 7.27 3.11 8.16
C ALA A 51 8.24 2.39 7.20
N ARG A 52 8.14 1.06 7.12
CA ARG A 52 8.92 0.25 6.19
C ARG A 52 8.60 0.59 4.74
N MET A 53 7.31 0.67 4.40
CA MET A 53 6.87 0.95 3.03
C MET A 53 7.26 2.37 2.62
N ALA A 54 7.06 3.35 3.50
CA ALA A 54 7.50 4.72 3.25
C ALA A 54 9.01 4.80 2.96
N ALA A 55 9.83 4.10 3.75
CA ALA A 55 11.27 4.02 3.56
C ALA A 55 11.71 3.31 2.25
N LEU A 56 10.81 2.56 1.61
CA LEU A 56 11.04 1.83 0.34
C LEU A 56 10.43 2.53 -0.88
N GLY A 57 10.18 3.84 -0.77
CA GLY A 57 9.66 4.65 -1.87
C GLY A 57 8.14 4.58 -2.03
N GLY A 58 7.43 4.03 -1.05
CA GLY A 58 5.96 3.94 -1.04
C GLY A 58 5.46 2.51 -0.91
N ASN A 59 4.20 2.30 -1.28
CA ASN A 59 3.49 1.02 -1.13
C ASN A 59 4.09 -0.07 -2.03
N GLN A 60 5.05 -0.85 -1.52
CA GLN A 60 5.62 -2.00 -2.22
C GLN A 60 4.71 -3.23 -2.07
N ILE A 61 4.38 -3.89 -3.18
CA ILE A 61 3.37 -4.99 -3.16
C ILE A 61 3.96 -6.40 -3.26
N ALA A 62 5.27 -6.54 -3.44
CA ALA A 62 5.92 -7.84 -3.69
C ALA A 62 6.92 -8.24 -2.58
N ILE A 63 6.87 -7.62 -1.40
CA ILE A 63 7.83 -7.87 -0.32
C ILE A 63 7.52 -9.19 0.39
N ASN A 64 8.36 -10.20 0.20
CA ASN A 64 8.25 -11.46 0.92
C ASN A 64 8.85 -11.36 2.33
N ASP A 65 8.01 -11.05 3.32
CA ASP A 65 8.40 -11.03 4.72
C ASP A 65 7.28 -11.57 5.62
N SER A 66 7.57 -12.66 6.33
CA SER A 66 6.66 -13.31 7.28
C SER A 66 6.53 -12.59 8.61
N THR A 67 7.43 -11.65 8.90
CA THR A 67 7.56 -11.03 10.23
C THR A 67 6.91 -9.65 10.32
N ASP A 68 6.22 -9.24 9.25
CA ASP A 68 5.67 -7.91 9.10
C ASP A 68 4.28 -7.98 8.50
N LEU A 69 3.25 -7.91 9.36
CA LEU A 69 1.86 -7.96 8.93
C LEU A 69 1.48 -6.79 8.01
N ASN A 70 2.26 -5.70 7.97
CA ASN A 70 1.98 -4.55 7.10
C ASN A 70 1.95 -4.92 5.61
N VAL A 71 2.73 -5.93 5.18
CA VAL A 71 2.74 -6.36 3.78
C VAL A 71 1.35 -6.83 3.32
N SER A 72 0.51 -7.32 4.25
CA SER A 72 -0.85 -7.77 3.93
C SER A 72 -1.82 -6.63 3.62
N TYR A 73 -1.58 -5.43 4.17
CA TYR A 73 -2.36 -4.24 3.84
C TYR A 73 -2.11 -3.78 2.40
N ASN A 74 -0.84 -3.80 1.96
CA ASN A 74 -0.47 -3.42 0.61
C ASN A 74 -0.83 -4.48 -0.43
N ASN A 75 -0.73 -5.75 -0.05
CA ASN A 75 -1.10 -6.87 -0.91
C ASN A 75 -1.72 -8.00 -0.06
N PRO A 76 -3.04 -8.23 -0.14
CA PRO A 76 -3.69 -9.25 0.68
C PRO A 76 -3.18 -10.67 0.42
N SER A 77 -2.61 -10.95 -0.76
CA SER A 77 -2.01 -12.26 -1.04
C SER A 77 -0.73 -12.56 -0.26
N LEU A 78 -0.12 -11.56 0.39
CA LEU A 78 1.07 -11.72 1.20
C LEU A 78 0.77 -11.98 2.69
N LEU A 79 -0.51 -12.04 3.09
CA LEU A 79 -0.87 -12.56 4.40
C LEU A 79 -0.51 -14.05 4.45
N ARG A 80 0.26 -14.44 5.46
CA ARG A 80 0.85 -15.78 5.54
C ARG A 80 0.46 -16.51 6.83
N PRO A 81 0.51 -17.86 6.84
CA PRO A 81 0.21 -18.65 8.04
C PRO A 81 1.15 -18.35 9.21
N ASP A 82 2.41 -18.07 8.91
CA ASP A 82 3.44 -17.66 9.87
C ASP A 82 3.16 -16.31 10.57
N MET A 83 2.24 -15.50 10.03
CA MET A 83 1.84 -14.24 10.65
C MET A 83 0.78 -14.43 11.72
N LYS A 84 0.34 -15.65 12.06
CA LYS A 84 -0.68 -15.88 13.11
C LYS A 84 -0.34 -15.12 14.40
N ASN A 85 -1.34 -14.52 15.05
CA ASN A 85 -1.20 -13.80 16.33
C ASN A 85 -0.17 -12.66 16.28
N MET A 86 -0.08 -11.96 15.15
CA MET A 86 0.72 -10.74 15.03
C MET A 86 -0.18 -9.53 15.18
N LEU A 87 0.26 -8.59 16.00
CA LEU A 87 -0.34 -7.27 16.16
C LEU A 87 0.59 -6.24 15.55
N ILE A 88 0.05 -5.29 14.79
CA ILE A 88 0.79 -4.13 14.30
C ILE A 88 0.06 -2.85 14.67
N VAL A 89 0.83 -1.81 14.95
CA VAL A 89 0.37 -0.45 15.13
C VAL A 89 1.33 0.47 14.41
N ASN A 90 0.78 1.33 13.56
CA ASN A 90 1.51 2.35 12.85
C ASN A 90 0.92 3.71 13.14
N TYR A 91 1.80 4.69 13.20
CA TYR A 91 1.45 6.09 13.36
C TYR A 91 2.28 6.94 12.41
N VAL A 92 1.61 7.89 11.77
CA VAL A 92 2.21 8.86 10.88
C VAL A 92 1.83 10.24 11.36
N ASP A 93 2.85 11.02 11.70
CA ASP A 93 2.72 12.46 11.88
C ASP A 93 2.83 13.10 10.50
N TYR A 94 1.69 13.62 10.02
CA TYR A 94 1.57 14.19 8.69
C TYR A 94 1.62 15.72 8.77
N PHE A 95 1.45 16.41 7.65
CA PHE A 95 1.60 17.86 7.63
C PHE A 95 0.36 18.58 8.20
N ALA A 96 0.56 19.81 8.69
CA ALA A 96 -0.51 20.71 9.13
C ALA A 96 -1.44 20.15 10.23
N GLY A 97 -0.91 19.33 11.15
CA GLY A 97 -1.68 18.75 12.25
C GLY A 97 -2.53 17.53 11.87
N VAL A 98 -2.50 17.13 10.59
CA VAL A 98 -3.08 15.87 10.13
C VAL A 98 -2.25 14.72 10.68
N ASN A 99 -2.90 13.69 11.16
CA ASN A 99 -2.26 12.46 11.57
C ASN A 99 -3.10 11.28 11.11
N TYR A 100 -2.45 10.16 10.85
CA TYR A 100 -3.14 8.96 10.43
C TYR A 100 -2.38 7.73 10.91
N GLY A 101 -3.06 6.59 10.93
CA GLY A 101 -2.48 5.38 11.48
C GLY A 101 -3.23 4.14 11.07
N TYR A 102 -2.59 3.02 11.33
CA TYR A 102 -3.12 1.70 11.03
C TYR A 102 -2.84 0.74 12.19
N ALA A 103 -3.85 0.03 12.64
CA ALA A 103 -3.67 -1.06 13.58
C ALA A 103 -4.29 -2.33 13.00
N ALA A 104 -3.61 -3.47 13.12
CA ALA A 104 -4.15 -4.73 12.62
C ALA A 104 -3.70 -5.91 13.46
N TYR A 105 -4.53 -6.95 13.45
CA TYR A 105 -4.31 -8.20 14.12
C TYR A 105 -4.63 -9.37 13.19
N SER A 106 -3.72 -10.32 13.12
CA SER A 106 -3.90 -11.58 12.39
C SER A 106 -4.25 -12.72 13.34
N PHE A 107 -5.17 -13.58 12.94
CA PHE A 107 -5.68 -14.66 13.77
C PHE A 107 -5.89 -15.94 12.96
N SER A 108 -6.01 -17.06 13.67
CA SER A 108 -6.37 -18.34 13.07
C SER A 108 -7.86 -18.60 13.19
N THR A 109 -8.40 -19.28 12.18
CA THR A 109 -9.75 -19.82 12.20
C THR A 109 -9.72 -21.28 11.76
N PRO A 110 -10.79 -22.07 12.00
CA PRO A 110 -10.91 -23.41 11.41
C PRO A 110 -11.10 -23.40 9.88
N LEU A 111 -11.41 -22.24 9.29
CA LEU A 111 -11.62 -22.10 7.85
C LEU A 111 -10.28 -22.11 7.10
N PRO A 112 -10.24 -22.61 5.85
CA PRO A 112 -9.02 -22.61 5.08
C PRO A 112 -8.55 -21.18 4.76
N GLY A 113 -7.24 -20.96 4.93
CA GLY A 113 -6.58 -19.68 4.66
C GLY A 113 -6.14 -18.94 5.91
N ASN A 114 -5.70 -17.70 5.72
CA ASN A 114 -5.20 -16.83 6.79
C ASN A 114 -6.09 -15.60 6.87
N PHE A 115 -6.32 -15.10 8.08
CA PHE A 115 -7.24 -14.01 8.34
C PHE A 115 -6.55 -12.89 9.12
N ALA A 116 -6.85 -11.65 8.77
CA ALA A 116 -6.48 -10.49 9.56
C ALA A 116 -7.59 -9.43 9.53
N ILE A 117 -7.68 -8.67 10.60
CA ILE A 117 -8.57 -7.52 10.74
C ILE A 117 -7.73 -6.30 11.09
N GLY A 118 -8.05 -5.14 10.54
CA GLY A 118 -7.35 -3.90 10.89
C GLY A 118 -8.17 -2.65 10.67
N MET A 119 -7.79 -1.55 11.30
CA MET A 119 -8.42 -0.26 11.17
C MET A 119 -7.40 0.75 10.63
N HIS A 120 -7.71 1.36 9.49
CA HIS A 120 -6.97 2.49 8.95
C HIS A 120 -7.77 3.75 9.23
N TYR A 121 -7.14 4.78 9.79
CA TYR A 121 -7.83 6.05 10.06
C TYR A 121 -6.96 7.22 9.64
N ILE A 122 -7.61 8.32 9.30
CA ILE A 122 -7.00 9.65 9.17
C ILE A 122 -7.80 10.64 10.01
N ASN A 123 -7.09 11.53 10.69
CA ASN A 123 -7.64 12.65 11.43
C ASN A 123 -7.05 13.93 10.84
N TYR A 124 -7.92 14.79 10.31
CA TYR A 124 -7.53 16.04 9.66
C TYR A 124 -7.20 17.17 10.66
N GLY A 125 -7.35 16.91 11.95
CA GLY A 125 -7.10 17.89 13.02
C GLY A 125 -8.36 18.67 13.39
N LYS A 126 -8.14 19.88 13.91
CA LYS A 126 -9.21 20.79 14.34
C LYS A 126 -9.21 22.01 13.43
N PHE A 127 -10.39 22.37 12.96
CA PHE A 127 -10.63 23.55 12.14
C PHE A 127 -11.43 24.57 12.94
N ILE A 128 -11.14 25.85 12.72
CA ILE A 128 -11.92 26.95 13.29
C ILE A 128 -13.13 27.16 12.39
N GLU A 129 -14.31 27.12 12.98
CA GLU A 129 -15.55 27.39 12.24
C GLU A 129 -15.65 28.88 11.91
N ALA A 130 -16.02 29.19 10.67
CA ALA A 130 -16.25 30.54 10.19
C ALA A 130 -17.54 30.60 9.37
N LEU A 131 -18.29 31.67 9.55
CA LEU A 131 -19.49 31.97 8.76
C LEU A 131 -19.11 32.36 7.33
N GLU A 132 -20.08 32.39 6.42
CA GLU A 132 -19.88 32.76 5.00
C GLU A 132 -19.26 34.16 4.82
N ASN A 133 -19.45 35.06 5.78
CA ASN A 133 -18.85 36.39 5.80
C ASN A 133 -17.39 36.41 6.32
N GLY A 134 -16.83 35.26 6.68
CA GLY A 134 -15.48 35.09 7.22
C GLY A 134 -15.36 35.33 8.73
N GLU A 135 -16.46 35.60 9.44
CA GLU A 135 -16.46 35.79 10.88
C GLU A 135 -16.31 34.44 11.60
N LYS A 136 -15.31 34.34 12.49
CA LYS A 136 -15.05 33.13 13.27
C LYS A 136 -16.11 32.97 14.35
N THR A 137 -16.79 31.83 14.40
CA THR A 137 -17.85 31.56 15.41
C THR A 137 -17.27 31.33 16.81
N GLY A 138 -15.98 31.02 16.90
CA GLY A 138 -15.30 30.62 18.14
C GLY A 138 -15.43 29.13 18.47
N ALA A 139 -16.23 28.37 17.71
CA ALA A 139 -16.27 26.92 17.81
C ALA A 139 -15.23 26.27 16.87
N ASN A 140 -14.96 24.99 17.11
CA ASN A 140 -14.08 24.19 16.26
C ASN A 140 -14.81 22.93 15.81
N PHE A 141 -14.54 22.49 14.59
CA PHE A 141 -14.99 21.20 14.08
C PHE A 141 -13.80 20.30 13.74
N THR A 142 -14.08 19.01 13.57
CA THR A 142 -13.09 17.99 13.22
C THR A 142 -13.55 17.21 12.01
N ALA A 143 -12.60 16.64 11.28
CA ALA A 143 -12.86 15.69 10.21
C ALA A 143 -11.99 14.45 10.38
N ALA A 144 -12.57 13.28 10.13
CA ALA A 144 -11.87 12.02 10.20
C ALA A 144 -12.51 10.98 9.27
N GLU A 145 -11.69 10.05 8.81
CA GLU A 145 -12.13 8.93 7.98
C GLU A 145 -11.55 7.63 8.51
N TYR A 146 -12.29 6.55 8.29
CA TYR A 146 -12.01 5.23 8.83
C TYR A 146 -12.26 4.16 7.76
N ALA A 147 -11.36 3.18 7.66
CA ALA A 147 -11.54 2.00 6.84
C ALA A 147 -11.22 0.73 7.64
N LEU A 148 -12.24 -0.12 7.82
CA LEU A 148 -12.08 -1.44 8.42
C LEU A 148 -11.56 -2.41 7.36
N ASN A 149 -10.42 -3.03 7.55
CA ASN A 149 -9.79 -3.97 6.62
C ASN A 149 -10.06 -5.40 7.09
N LEU A 150 -10.73 -6.18 6.25
CA LEU A 150 -10.98 -7.60 6.46
C LEU A 150 -10.20 -8.39 5.42
N ILE A 151 -9.06 -8.95 5.84
CA ILE A 151 -8.08 -9.54 4.95
C ILE A 151 -8.18 -11.06 5.03
N TRP A 152 -8.26 -11.70 3.86
CA TRP A 152 -8.15 -13.13 3.70
C TRP A 152 -7.14 -13.49 2.62
N SER A 153 -6.42 -14.59 2.83
CA SER A 153 -5.49 -15.13 1.84
C SER A 153 -5.45 -16.64 1.83
N HIS A 154 -5.05 -17.20 0.69
CA HIS A 154 -4.78 -18.61 0.55
C HIS A 154 -3.58 -18.87 -0.36
N GLN A 155 -2.93 -20.01 -0.15
CA GLN A 155 -1.77 -20.43 -0.92
C GLN A 155 -2.06 -21.75 -1.62
N TYR A 156 -1.85 -21.76 -2.94
CA TYR A 156 -1.82 -22.97 -3.75
C TYR A 156 -0.44 -23.14 -4.41
N LYS A 157 0.36 -24.06 -3.88
CA LYS A 157 1.75 -24.29 -4.29
C LYS A 157 2.58 -23.00 -4.18
N ARG A 158 2.95 -22.41 -5.32
CA ARG A 158 3.76 -21.19 -5.44
C ARG A 158 2.93 -19.94 -5.69
N LEU A 159 1.63 -20.11 -5.93
CA LEU A 159 0.68 -19.03 -6.16
C LEU A 159 -0.01 -18.71 -4.84
N MET A 160 0.03 -17.46 -4.42
CA MET A 160 -0.79 -16.94 -3.35
C MET A 160 -1.79 -15.95 -3.91
N TYR A 161 -2.96 -15.91 -3.32
CA TYR A 161 -4.00 -14.97 -3.68
C TYR A 161 -4.75 -14.53 -2.43
N GLY A 162 -5.33 -13.34 -2.46
CA GLY A 162 -6.03 -12.79 -1.31
C GLY A 162 -6.97 -11.65 -1.68
N ILE A 163 -7.85 -11.35 -0.73
CA ILE A 163 -8.82 -10.26 -0.79
C ILE A 163 -8.73 -9.43 0.50
N ASN A 164 -8.91 -8.13 0.38
CA ASN A 164 -9.12 -7.23 1.52
C ASN A 164 -10.41 -6.45 1.30
N LEU A 165 -11.43 -6.66 2.14
CA LEU A 165 -12.67 -5.88 2.08
C LEU A 165 -12.58 -4.67 3.02
N LYS A 166 -12.99 -3.50 2.52
CA LYS A 166 -12.88 -2.21 3.20
C LYS A 166 -14.22 -1.45 3.24
N PRO A 167 -15.07 -1.68 4.26
CA PRO A 167 -16.09 -0.71 4.61
C PRO A 167 -15.43 0.59 5.07
N ILE A 168 -15.90 1.71 4.53
CA ILE A 168 -15.32 3.04 4.75
C ILE A 168 -16.39 3.96 5.35
N LEU A 169 -16.00 4.74 6.34
CA LEU A 169 -16.79 5.82 6.91
C LEU A 169 -15.97 7.09 6.85
N SER A 170 -16.49 8.12 6.20
CA SER A 170 -15.92 9.46 6.17
C SER A 170 -16.87 10.44 6.84
N SER A 171 -16.33 11.30 7.70
CA SER A 171 -17.08 12.31 8.44
C SER A 171 -16.33 13.63 8.41
N TYR A 172 -16.92 14.63 7.75
CA TYR A 172 -16.49 16.02 7.77
C TYR A 172 -17.52 16.83 8.54
N GLU A 173 -17.31 16.99 9.84
CA GLU A 173 -18.29 17.62 10.74
C GLU A 173 -19.69 16.97 10.64
N THR A 174 -20.64 17.60 9.95
CA THR A 174 -22.02 17.12 9.75
C THR A 174 -22.17 16.26 8.49
N TYR A 175 -21.24 16.36 7.55
CA TYR A 175 -21.29 15.63 6.28
C TYR A 175 -20.68 14.24 6.44
N GLN A 176 -21.46 13.21 6.10
CA GLN A 176 -21.04 11.82 6.25
C GLN A 176 -21.22 11.04 4.96
N SER A 177 -20.23 10.21 4.64
CA SER A 177 -20.28 9.30 3.49
C SER A 177 -19.81 7.91 3.89
N VAL A 178 -20.57 6.91 3.46
CA VAL A 178 -20.23 5.49 3.65
C VAL A 178 -19.82 4.94 2.30
N GLY A 179 -18.70 4.22 2.27
CA GLY A 179 -18.14 3.61 1.08
C GLY A 179 -17.82 2.15 1.29
N ILE A 180 -17.59 1.45 0.18
CA ILE A 180 -17.05 0.10 0.21
C ILE A 180 -16.00 -0.05 -0.88
N ALA A 181 -14.88 -0.65 -0.54
CA ALA A 181 -13.82 -0.99 -1.47
C ALA A 181 -13.26 -2.39 -1.22
N ALA A 182 -12.60 -2.97 -2.22
CA ALA A 182 -11.91 -4.23 -2.10
C ALA A 182 -10.54 -4.19 -2.80
N ASP A 183 -9.55 -4.85 -2.22
CA ASP A 183 -8.29 -5.15 -2.90
C ASP A 183 -8.24 -6.62 -3.29
N LEU A 184 -7.78 -6.91 -4.50
CA LEU A 184 -7.53 -8.26 -4.99
C LEU A 184 -6.04 -8.39 -5.30
N GLY A 185 -5.37 -9.35 -4.65
CA GLY A 185 -3.94 -9.58 -4.82
C GLY A 185 -3.64 -10.99 -5.29
N VAL A 186 -2.65 -11.11 -6.18
CA VAL A 186 -2.06 -12.40 -6.57
C VAL A 186 -0.53 -12.26 -6.54
N SER A 187 0.16 -13.24 -5.96
CA SER A 187 1.61 -13.28 -5.89
C SER A 187 2.16 -14.64 -6.32
N LEU A 188 3.18 -14.64 -7.17
CA LEU A 188 3.90 -15.81 -7.62
C LEU A 188 5.30 -15.83 -7.03
N PHE A 189 5.61 -16.88 -6.28
CA PHE A 189 6.91 -17.08 -5.66
C PHE A 189 7.81 -17.92 -6.57
N SER A 190 9.07 -17.54 -6.71
CA SER A 190 10.12 -18.40 -7.27
C SER A 190 10.29 -19.69 -6.47
N LYS A 191 10.91 -20.73 -7.06
CA LYS A 191 11.13 -22.02 -6.37
C LYS A 191 11.96 -21.87 -5.10
N ASN A 192 12.96 -20.97 -5.12
CA ASN A 192 13.80 -20.64 -3.96
C ASN A 192 13.21 -19.53 -3.07
N LYS A 193 12.01 -19.01 -3.38
CA LYS A 193 11.31 -17.94 -2.66
C LYS A 193 12.06 -16.60 -2.57
N HIS A 194 13.13 -16.43 -3.35
CA HIS A 194 13.93 -15.19 -3.37
C HIS A 194 13.33 -14.13 -4.28
N THR A 195 12.71 -14.54 -5.38
CA THR A 195 11.91 -13.67 -6.26
C THR A 195 10.44 -13.80 -5.95
N VAL A 196 9.73 -12.67 -5.89
CA VAL A 196 8.27 -12.60 -5.85
C VAL A 196 7.79 -11.61 -6.89
N THR A 197 6.76 -11.99 -7.64
CA THR A 197 6.06 -11.11 -8.56
C THR A 197 4.61 -11.03 -8.14
N SER A 198 4.06 -9.82 -8.09
CA SER A 198 2.72 -9.58 -7.56
C SER A 198 1.93 -8.66 -8.49
N LEU A 199 0.64 -8.96 -8.66
CA LEU A 199 -0.33 -8.08 -9.31
C LEU A 199 -1.42 -7.79 -8.27
N VAL A 200 -1.71 -6.51 -8.04
CA VAL A 200 -2.73 -6.09 -7.08
C VAL A 200 -3.63 -5.05 -7.71
N ALA A 201 -4.93 -5.26 -7.63
CA ALA A 201 -5.94 -4.28 -7.97
C ALA A 201 -6.50 -3.74 -6.65
N ARG A 202 -6.10 -2.52 -6.27
CA ARG A 202 -6.47 -1.89 -4.99
C ARG A 202 -7.67 -0.97 -5.16
N ASN A 203 -8.44 -0.87 -4.09
CA ASN A 203 -9.56 0.05 -3.92
C ASN A 203 -10.65 -0.06 -5.01
N ILE A 204 -10.96 -1.29 -5.47
CA ILE A 204 -12.11 -1.54 -6.35
C ILE A 204 -13.38 -1.29 -5.52
N GLY A 205 -14.15 -0.25 -5.81
CA GLY A 205 -15.24 0.13 -4.93
C GLY A 205 -16.11 1.28 -5.42
N THR A 206 -17.03 1.72 -4.56
CA THR A 206 -17.91 2.87 -4.78
C THR A 206 -18.40 3.48 -3.46
N GLN A 207 -18.87 4.72 -3.51
CA GLN A 207 -19.66 5.33 -2.44
C GLN A 207 -21.05 4.67 -2.36
N ILE A 208 -21.44 4.27 -1.16
CA ILE A 208 -22.79 3.78 -0.86
C ILE A 208 -23.71 5.00 -0.63
N THR A 209 -23.29 5.92 0.23
CA THR A 209 -23.96 7.21 0.48
C THR A 209 -23.04 8.36 0.09
N THR A 210 -23.62 9.47 -0.34
CA THR A 210 -22.89 10.72 -0.59
C THR A 210 -22.92 11.61 0.64
N TYR A 211 -22.09 12.67 0.66
CA TYR A 211 -21.98 13.59 1.79
C TYR A 211 -23.24 14.42 2.04
N TYR A 212 -24.02 14.70 1.00
CA TYR A 212 -25.28 15.43 1.07
C TYR A 212 -26.27 14.92 0.01
N ASP A 213 -27.55 15.23 0.21
CA ASP A 213 -28.63 14.80 -0.68
C ASP A 213 -28.52 15.47 -2.06
N GLY A 214 -28.63 14.67 -3.12
CA GLY A 214 -28.51 15.14 -4.49
C GLY A 214 -27.08 15.32 -5.00
N ALA A 215 -26.07 15.03 -4.18
CA ALA A 215 -24.68 14.95 -4.63
C ALA A 215 -24.49 13.78 -5.62
N GLU A 216 -23.56 13.94 -6.56
CA GLU A 216 -23.12 12.84 -7.41
C GLU A 216 -22.16 11.92 -6.65
N ARG A 217 -22.09 10.65 -7.07
CA ARG A 217 -21.12 9.72 -6.52
C ARG A 217 -19.75 9.99 -7.13
N GLU A 218 -18.79 10.23 -6.26
CA GLU A 218 -17.38 10.40 -6.61
C GLU A 218 -16.68 9.06 -6.77
N SER A 219 -15.62 9.04 -7.57
CA SER A 219 -14.78 7.85 -7.74
C SER A 219 -13.97 7.56 -6.47
N ILE A 220 -13.72 6.27 -6.23
CA ILE A 220 -12.74 5.81 -5.24
C ILE A 220 -11.37 5.72 -5.94
N PRO A 221 -10.24 5.94 -5.24
CA PRO A 221 -8.89 5.87 -5.81
C PRO A 221 -8.46 4.44 -6.20
N PHE A 222 -9.07 3.91 -7.26
CA PHE A 222 -8.69 2.61 -7.83
C PHE A 222 -7.25 2.64 -8.33
N ASP A 223 -6.47 1.60 -7.99
CA ASP A 223 -5.07 1.51 -8.36
C ASP A 223 -4.64 0.09 -8.74
N LEU A 224 -4.25 -0.10 -10.00
CA LEU A 224 -3.71 -1.35 -10.52
C LEU A 224 -2.18 -1.31 -10.47
N GLN A 225 -1.59 -2.26 -9.77
CA GLN A 225 -0.16 -2.30 -9.50
C GLN A 225 0.49 -3.63 -9.91
N LEU A 226 1.70 -3.56 -10.47
CA LEU A 226 2.57 -4.71 -10.74
C LEU A 226 3.88 -4.54 -9.99
N GLY A 227 4.27 -5.52 -9.20
CA GLY A 227 5.48 -5.45 -8.39
C GLY A 227 6.36 -6.68 -8.53
N ILE A 228 7.66 -6.47 -8.33
CA ILE A 228 8.65 -7.53 -8.22
C ILE A 228 9.61 -7.23 -7.07
N SER A 229 9.99 -8.27 -6.33
CA SER A 229 11.11 -8.19 -5.41
C SER A 229 12.07 -9.35 -5.61
N GLN A 230 13.34 -9.09 -5.31
CA GLN A 230 14.41 -10.06 -5.38
C GLN A 230 15.30 -9.94 -4.14
N LYS A 231 15.36 -10.98 -3.32
CA LYS A 231 16.40 -11.14 -2.30
C LYS A 231 17.62 -11.80 -2.94
N LEU A 232 18.80 -11.22 -2.77
CA LEU A 232 20.04 -11.80 -3.29
C LEU A 232 20.46 -12.99 -2.41
N GLN A 233 20.93 -14.07 -3.03
CA GLN A 233 21.29 -15.29 -2.31
C GLN A 233 22.62 -15.15 -1.56
N HIS A 234 23.57 -14.39 -2.11
CA HIS A 234 24.93 -14.24 -1.59
C HIS A 234 25.21 -12.84 -1.05
N ALA A 235 24.19 -11.98 -0.97
CA ALA A 235 24.32 -10.63 -0.43
C ALA A 235 23.11 -10.32 0.46
N PRO A 236 23.29 -9.58 1.57
CA PRO A 236 22.22 -9.22 2.49
C PRO A 236 21.35 -8.08 1.93
N ILE A 237 20.93 -8.18 0.67
CA ILE A 237 20.21 -7.13 -0.04
C ILE A 237 18.91 -7.70 -0.61
N ARG A 238 17.82 -6.95 -0.44
CA ARG A 238 16.56 -7.14 -1.17
C ARG A 238 16.30 -5.90 -2.03
N LEU A 239 16.04 -6.14 -3.31
CA LEU A 239 15.60 -5.13 -4.25
C LEU A 239 14.09 -5.26 -4.45
N ALA A 240 13.39 -4.13 -4.56
CA ALA A 240 11.96 -4.08 -4.82
C ALA A 240 11.65 -2.98 -5.84
N ALA A 241 10.72 -3.27 -6.73
CA ALA A 241 10.17 -2.32 -7.67
C ALA A 241 8.67 -2.56 -7.81
N THR A 242 7.90 -1.49 -7.75
CA THR A 242 6.45 -1.49 -7.98
C THR A 242 6.12 -0.46 -9.04
N MET A 243 5.36 -0.88 -10.04
CA MET A 243 4.69 -0.02 -11.00
C MET A 243 3.27 0.24 -10.49
N GLN A 244 2.95 1.49 -10.18
CA GLN A 244 1.63 1.93 -9.70
C GLN A 244 0.82 2.58 -10.81
N HIS A 245 -0.49 2.73 -10.64
CA HIS A 245 -1.41 3.41 -11.57
C HIS A 245 -1.41 2.86 -13.00
N LEU A 246 -1.27 1.54 -13.18
CA LEU A 246 -1.19 0.91 -14.50
C LEU A 246 -2.45 1.09 -15.37
N GLN A 247 -3.58 1.43 -14.75
CA GLN A 247 -4.83 1.77 -15.43
C GLN A 247 -4.78 3.12 -16.16
N LYS A 248 -3.83 4.00 -15.83
CA LYS A 248 -3.71 5.35 -16.40
C LYS A 248 -2.28 5.63 -16.81
N TRP A 249 -1.97 5.47 -18.10
CA TRP A 249 -0.60 5.63 -18.61
C TRP A 249 -0.03 7.05 -18.47
N ASP A 250 -0.86 8.09 -18.57
CA ASP A 250 -0.39 9.47 -18.40
C ASP A 250 -0.72 10.00 -17.02
N LEU A 251 0.31 10.11 -16.18
CA LEU A 251 0.26 10.70 -14.85
C LEU A 251 0.81 12.13 -14.83
N SER A 252 1.24 12.67 -15.97
CA SER A 252 1.80 14.01 -16.03
C SER A 252 0.70 15.07 -16.06
N GLN A 253 0.91 16.18 -15.35
CA GLN A 253 0.11 17.38 -15.59
C GLN A 253 0.58 18.02 -16.89
N PRO A 254 -0.35 18.41 -17.79
CA PRO A 254 0.02 19.17 -18.98
C PRO A 254 0.72 20.46 -18.53
N LYS A 255 1.98 20.64 -18.95
CA LYS A 255 2.73 21.85 -18.65
C LYS A 255 2.40 22.91 -19.69
N GLU A 256 1.87 24.03 -19.22
CA GLU A 256 1.70 25.22 -20.05
C GLU A 256 3.05 25.91 -20.21
N VAL A 257 3.70 25.72 -21.36
CA VAL A 257 4.91 26.46 -21.69
C VAL A 257 4.52 27.68 -22.52
N LYS A 258 4.64 28.87 -21.93
CA LYS A 258 4.42 30.13 -22.64
C LYS A 258 5.61 30.41 -23.56
N THR A 259 5.40 30.32 -24.87
CA THR A 259 6.38 30.76 -25.89
C THR A 259 5.80 31.95 -26.63
N GLY A 260 6.19 33.17 -26.23
CA GLY A 260 5.63 34.40 -26.80
C GLY A 260 4.13 34.56 -26.50
N THR A 261 3.31 34.76 -27.52
CA THR A 261 1.83 34.88 -27.44
C THR A 261 1.08 33.54 -27.51
N SER A 262 1.78 32.41 -27.63
CA SER A 262 1.17 31.08 -27.77
C SER A 262 1.51 30.20 -26.57
N VAL A 263 0.49 29.58 -25.96
CA VAL A 263 0.66 28.53 -24.96
C VAL A 263 0.80 27.20 -25.69
N VAL A 264 1.96 26.56 -25.62
CA VAL A 264 2.17 25.22 -26.17
C VAL A 264 2.11 24.21 -25.03
N ILE A 265 1.13 23.30 -25.10
CA ILE A 265 1.04 22.17 -24.18
C ILE A 265 2.06 21.14 -24.64
N THR A 266 3.09 20.90 -23.83
CA THR A 266 4.12 19.91 -24.13
C THR A 266 3.84 18.63 -23.36
N GLU A 267 3.71 17.50 -24.06
CA GLU A 267 3.58 16.19 -23.43
C GLU A 267 4.94 15.66 -22.94
N ASP A 268 4.91 14.91 -21.84
CA ASP A 268 6.09 14.20 -21.33
C ASP A 268 6.54 13.08 -22.30
N SER A 269 7.83 12.79 -22.33
CA SER A 269 8.36 11.66 -23.12
C SER A 269 7.90 10.31 -22.57
N PHE A 270 7.85 9.27 -23.43
CA PHE A 270 7.49 7.91 -23.02
C PHE A 270 8.27 7.42 -21.79
N GLY A 271 9.58 7.66 -21.77
CA GLY A 271 10.44 7.28 -20.64
C GLY A 271 10.06 8.01 -19.35
N ASN A 272 9.71 9.31 -19.42
CA ASN A 272 9.28 10.06 -18.24
C ASN A 272 7.92 9.56 -17.73
N LYS A 273 6.96 9.31 -18.64
CA LYS A 273 5.67 8.68 -18.30
C LYS A 273 5.87 7.33 -17.61
N LEU A 274 6.68 6.43 -18.18
CA LEU A 274 7.04 5.15 -17.57
C LEU A 274 7.65 5.31 -16.17
N MET A 275 8.62 6.22 -16.02
CA MET A 275 9.30 6.42 -14.75
C MET A 275 8.35 6.91 -13.66
N ARG A 276 7.33 7.73 -13.98
CA ARG A 276 6.30 8.15 -13.00
C ARG A 276 5.54 6.97 -12.41
N HIS A 277 5.43 5.84 -13.11
CA HIS A 277 4.82 4.66 -12.52
C HIS A 277 5.73 3.94 -11.52
N LEU A 278 7.04 4.22 -11.47
CA LEU A 278 8.00 3.42 -10.73
C LEU A 278 8.27 3.94 -9.30
N ALA A 279 8.06 3.04 -8.34
CA ALA A 279 8.54 3.12 -6.96
C ALA A 279 9.60 2.05 -6.72
N LEU A 280 10.84 2.48 -6.44
CA LEU A 280 11.99 1.61 -6.22
C LEU A 280 12.37 1.59 -4.74
N GLY A 281 12.76 0.42 -4.24
CA GLY A 281 13.20 0.22 -2.87
C GLY A 281 14.36 -0.75 -2.76
N VAL A 282 15.26 -0.48 -1.81
CA VAL A 282 16.38 -1.34 -1.45
C VAL A 282 16.37 -1.55 0.07
N GLU A 283 16.39 -2.80 0.50
CA GLU A 283 16.62 -3.18 1.90
C GLU A 283 17.99 -3.82 2.05
N LEU A 284 18.84 -3.23 2.88
CA LEU A 284 20.04 -3.87 3.41
C LEU A 284 19.66 -4.56 4.72
N LEU A 285 20.08 -5.82 4.86
CA LEU A 285 19.75 -6.70 5.97
C LEU A 285 21.04 -7.16 6.68
N PRO A 286 21.83 -6.28 7.32
CA PRO A 286 23.14 -6.64 7.89
C PRO A 286 23.05 -7.75 8.93
N SER A 287 21.94 -7.84 9.65
CA SER A 287 21.67 -8.90 10.61
C SER A 287 20.17 -9.25 10.62
N PRO A 288 19.76 -10.36 11.24
CA PRO A 288 18.34 -10.68 11.45
C PRO A 288 17.59 -9.64 12.29
N ASN A 289 18.32 -8.80 13.03
CA ASN A 289 17.76 -7.87 14.01
C ASN A 289 17.83 -6.41 13.57
N PHE A 290 18.54 -6.10 12.47
CA PHE A 290 18.72 -4.74 12.01
C PHE A 290 18.61 -4.64 10.50
N THR A 291 17.91 -3.60 10.03
CA THR A 291 17.66 -3.36 8.62
C THR A 291 17.81 -1.88 8.31
N ILE A 292 18.38 -1.58 7.15
CA ILE A 292 18.49 -0.22 6.60
C ILE A 292 17.76 -0.20 5.26
N ARG A 293 17.02 0.87 4.98
CA ARG A 293 16.16 0.96 3.82
C ARG A 293 16.34 2.31 3.14
N ALA A 294 16.31 2.29 1.82
CA ALA A 294 16.27 3.47 0.99
C ALA A 294 15.27 3.26 -0.14
N GLY A 295 14.63 4.35 -0.54
CA GLY A 295 13.55 4.34 -1.52
C GLY A 295 13.63 5.52 -2.47
N TYR A 296 13.07 5.32 -3.66
CA TYR A 296 12.93 6.36 -4.66
C TYR A 296 11.57 6.25 -5.37
N ASN A 297 10.79 7.32 -5.30
CA ASN A 297 9.53 7.47 -6.00
C ASN A 297 9.63 8.60 -7.02
N HIS A 298 9.56 8.26 -8.31
CA HIS A 298 9.75 9.23 -9.37
C HIS A 298 8.57 10.19 -9.52
N GLN A 299 7.33 9.71 -9.35
CA GLN A 299 6.13 10.54 -9.45
C GLN A 299 6.17 11.67 -8.42
N ILE A 300 6.37 11.32 -7.15
CA ILE A 300 6.47 12.29 -6.05
C ILE A 300 7.58 13.31 -6.34
N ARG A 301 8.71 12.87 -6.89
CA ARG A 301 9.79 13.77 -7.30
C ARG A 301 9.35 14.73 -8.39
N GLN A 302 8.62 14.29 -9.41
CA GLN A 302 8.20 15.19 -10.50
C GLN A 302 7.09 16.14 -10.07
N GLU A 303 6.18 15.71 -9.20
CA GLU A 303 5.04 16.52 -8.75
C GLU A 303 5.44 17.58 -7.72
N LEU A 304 6.41 17.30 -6.85
CA LEU A 304 6.82 18.22 -5.78
C LEU A 304 8.22 18.81 -6.00
N ARG A 305 8.80 18.71 -7.21
CA ARG A 305 10.05 19.41 -7.54
C ARG A 305 9.74 20.87 -7.85
N LEU A 306 10.35 21.77 -7.08
CA LEU A 306 10.39 23.19 -7.40
C LEU A 306 11.51 23.46 -8.39
N GLU A 307 11.24 24.24 -9.43
CA GLU A 307 12.24 24.60 -10.46
C GLU A 307 13.42 25.39 -9.87
N GLU A 308 13.16 26.17 -8.82
CA GLU A 308 14.15 27.07 -8.19
C GLU A 308 14.92 26.44 -7.01
N LYS A 309 14.62 25.20 -6.59
CA LYS A 309 15.26 24.58 -5.41
C LYS A 309 15.64 23.13 -5.61
N MET A 310 16.91 22.82 -5.36
CA MET A 310 17.39 21.44 -5.22
C MET A 310 16.72 20.80 -4.00
N SER A 311 15.97 19.72 -4.22
CA SER A 311 15.20 19.04 -3.17
C SER A 311 15.38 17.52 -3.24
N THR A 312 15.43 16.88 -2.07
CA THR A 312 15.48 15.41 -1.92
C THR A 312 14.09 14.75 -1.98
N VAL A 313 13.09 15.47 -2.49
CA VAL A 313 11.73 14.94 -2.70
C VAL A 313 11.78 13.67 -3.56
N GLY A 314 10.95 12.71 -3.20
CA GLY A 314 10.88 11.40 -3.82
C GLY A 314 11.94 10.42 -3.31
N PHE A 315 12.98 10.88 -2.60
CA PHE A 315 13.84 9.98 -1.84
C PHE A 315 13.27 9.75 -0.45
N SER A 316 13.39 8.51 0.03
CA SER A 316 13.03 8.11 1.37
C SER A 316 14.06 7.16 1.96
N TRP A 317 14.06 7.07 3.29
CA TRP A 317 14.98 6.23 4.02
C TRP A 317 14.36 5.78 5.34
N GLY A 318 14.93 4.75 5.93
CA GLY A 318 14.48 4.26 7.23
C GLY A 318 15.32 3.11 7.73
N PHE A 319 15.01 2.67 8.93
CA PHE A 319 15.65 1.53 9.56
C PHE A 319 14.64 0.74 10.38
N GLY A 320 14.96 -0.51 10.64
CA GLY A 320 14.14 -1.39 11.44
C GLY A 320 15.01 -2.19 12.40
N PHE A 321 14.53 -2.35 13.62
CA PHE A 321 15.19 -3.14 14.64
C PHE A 321 14.21 -4.15 15.23
N ARG A 322 14.69 -5.38 15.43
CA ARG A 322 13.95 -6.46 16.06
C ARG A 322 14.58 -6.81 17.40
N ILE A 323 13.77 -6.74 18.45
CA ILE A 323 14.17 -7.05 19.82
C ILE A 323 13.13 -8.02 20.39
N SER A 324 13.51 -9.29 20.56
CA SER A 324 12.58 -10.35 20.95
C SER A 324 11.36 -10.36 20.02
N ARG A 325 10.17 -10.27 20.59
CA ARG A 325 8.87 -10.23 19.92
C ARG A 325 8.51 -8.91 19.26
N PHE A 326 9.28 -7.84 19.50
CA PHE A 326 9.02 -6.52 18.96
C PHE A 326 9.84 -6.28 17.70
N HIS A 327 9.20 -5.75 16.66
CA HIS A 327 9.85 -5.26 15.46
C HIS A 327 9.41 -3.82 15.25
N ILE A 328 10.35 -2.90 15.45
CA ILE A 328 10.11 -1.46 15.41
C ILE A 328 10.78 -0.93 14.15
N ASN A 329 10.04 -0.12 13.40
CA ASN A 329 10.49 0.48 12.17
C ASN A 329 10.27 1.99 12.22
N TYR A 330 11.29 2.73 11.80
CA TYR A 330 11.22 4.16 11.58
C TYR A 330 11.46 4.44 10.10
N GLY A 331 10.65 5.33 9.53
CA GLY A 331 10.74 5.75 8.14
C GLY A 331 10.54 7.24 8.02
N SER A 332 11.33 7.86 7.14
CA SER A 332 11.19 9.26 6.77
C SER A 332 11.01 9.35 5.26
N ALA A 333 9.93 10.02 4.86
CA ALA A 333 9.60 10.25 3.45
C ALA A 333 9.03 11.66 3.29
N ARG A 334 9.37 12.31 2.16
CA ARG A 334 8.84 13.64 1.83
C ARG A 334 7.63 13.50 0.90
N TYR A 335 6.45 13.55 1.49
CA TYR A 335 5.16 13.50 0.79
C TYR A 335 4.55 14.89 0.53
N HIS A 336 5.14 15.95 1.05
CA HIS A 336 4.67 17.32 0.87
C HIS A 336 5.84 18.29 0.70
N LEU A 337 5.61 19.43 0.03
CA LEU A 337 6.60 20.49 -0.18
C LEU A 337 7.10 21.10 1.15
N ALA A 338 6.20 21.16 2.14
CA ALA A 338 6.45 21.80 3.43
C ALA A 338 7.36 21.00 4.37
N GLY A 339 7.58 19.69 4.15
CA GLY A 339 8.41 18.89 5.04
C GLY A 339 8.35 17.38 4.82
N SER A 340 9.22 16.66 5.53
CA SER A 340 9.20 15.20 5.63
C SER A 340 8.20 14.73 6.67
N SER A 341 7.42 13.71 6.34
CA SER A 341 6.61 12.97 7.30
C SER A 341 7.46 11.90 7.98
N SER A 342 7.26 11.74 9.29
CA SER A 342 7.89 10.68 10.07
C SER A 342 6.88 9.58 10.36
N LEU A 343 7.28 8.34 10.15
CA LEU A 343 6.44 7.17 10.36
C LEU A 343 7.10 6.27 11.40
N ILE A 344 6.29 5.78 12.34
CA ILE A 344 6.68 4.76 13.29
C ILE A 344 5.73 3.57 13.13
N SER A 345 6.30 2.38 12.99
CA SER A 345 5.57 1.12 12.94
C SER A 345 6.12 0.18 13.99
N ILE A 346 5.23 -0.40 14.78
CA ILE A 346 5.54 -1.40 15.79
C ILE A 346 4.77 -2.66 15.45
N ALA A 347 5.48 -3.77 15.29
CA ALA A 347 4.91 -5.10 15.17
C ALA A 347 5.26 -5.93 16.41
N LEU A 348 4.31 -6.72 16.86
CA LEU A 348 4.39 -7.59 18.02
C LEU A 348 3.96 -9.00 17.64
N ASN A 349 4.86 -9.97 17.79
CA ASN A 349 4.54 -11.39 17.63
C ASN A 349 4.13 -11.99 18.98
N LEU A 350 2.84 -12.30 19.16
CA LEU A 350 2.33 -12.83 20.43
C LEU A 350 2.65 -14.31 20.64
N ASN A 351 3.20 -15.01 19.63
CA ASN A 351 3.64 -16.40 19.81
C ASN A 351 5.02 -16.50 20.48
N GLU A 352 5.77 -15.39 20.59
CA GLU A 352 7.11 -15.38 21.17
C GLU A 352 7.06 -15.04 22.66
N ASP A 353 7.46 -15.98 23.51
CA ASP A 353 7.57 -15.81 24.97
C ASP A 353 8.76 -14.91 25.35
N PHE A 354 8.64 -14.26 26.51
CA PHE A 354 9.68 -13.35 27.05
C PHE A 354 10.94 -14.06 27.54
N LYS A 355 11.03 -15.39 27.44
CA LYS A 355 12.12 -16.16 28.05
C LYS A 355 13.45 -15.85 27.36
N ARG A 356 14.22 -14.98 28.02
CA ARG A 356 15.66 -14.82 27.89
C ARG A 356 16.27 -16.21 27.74
N ASN A 357 17.05 -16.45 26.68
CA ASN A 357 17.97 -17.57 26.64
C ASN A 357 18.94 -17.40 27.82
N VAL A 358 18.55 -17.89 28.99
CA VAL A 358 19.49 -18.22 30.04
C VAL A 358 20.28 -19.36 29.44
N VAL A 359 21.51 -19.05 29.05
CA VAL A 359 22.53 -20.06 28.78
C VAL A 359 22.51 -20.98 29.99
N ARG A 360 21.98 -22.19 29.82
CA ARG A 360 22.27 -23.27 30.76
C ARG A 360 23.75 -23.57 30.55
N GLU A 361 24.58 -22.98 31.40
CA GLU A 361 25.86 -23.59 31.74
C GLU A 361 25.51 -24.88 32.49
N GLU A 362 25.32 -25.96 31.74
CA GLU A 362 25.47 -27.31 32.28
C GLU A 362 26.92 -27.74 32.06
N GLU A 363 27.57 -28.05 33.19
CA GLU A 363 28.71 -28.97 33.36
C GLU A 363 30.10 -28.54 32.84
N VAL A 364 30.93 -28.07 33.77
CA VAL A 364 32.28 -28.62 33.91
C VAL A 364 32.36 -29.35 35.26
N VAL A 365 32.50 -30.65 35.11
CA VAL A 365 32.76 -31.70 36.10
C VAL A 365 33.88 -31.32 37.08
N GLU A 366 33.68 -31.58 38.37
CA GLU A 366 34.69 -32.17 39.26
C GLU A 366 34.07 -33.28 40.11
#